data_AF-A0A6P0T2K7-F1
#
_entry.id   AF-A0A6P0T2K7-F1
#
_cell.length_a   1.000
_cell.length_b   1.000
_cell.length_c   1.000
_cell.angle_alpha   90.00
_cell.angle_beta   90.00
_cell.angle_gamma   90.00
#
_symmetry.space_group_name_H-M   'P 1'
#
loop_
_entity.id
_entity.type
_entity.pdbx_description
1 polymer ?
#
loop_
_entity_poly.entity_id
_entity_poly.type
_entity_poly.pdbx_seq_one_letter_code
_entity_poly.pdbx_strand_id
1 'polypeptide(L)'
;MKFPLKKKINKFITWMLIGVVVLVGFNIIIPAPRHTPKTTNKIQGIWVTHIGNNFLSYTGQTDNVFHQLSALNFNRIYVDVYNGGTTYPSNYSLKNNRITLPFTDPLKAAIKEGERQGLKIYAWYEHGMMLHLNSKFAKQHPDWLLKTSTGEKAIDQHLWLNPNQPDVQQYFINLFTEVAKNYPNLYGIQLDDHWGIPTQFGNHARVMTELTRKIYQAVKTVNPNLIISLSPNSPSFSYRKYSQNWLYWVRQGLIDEVIVQIYRKTSQEVINT
;
A
#
# COMPACT_ATOMS: atom_id res chain seq x y z
N MET A 1 -36.61 52.40 -25.04
CA MET A 1 -35.36 51.77 -25.52
C MET A 1 -34.84 50.81 -24.44
N LYS A 2 -35.09 49.50 -24.54
CA LYS A 2 -34.57 48.49 -23.59
C LYS A 2 -33.57 47.60 -24.34
N PHE A 3 -32.29 47.69 -23.97
CA PHE A 3 -31.18 47.02 -24.65
C PHE A 3 -31.19 45.49 -24.45
N PRO A 4 -30.89 44.68 -25.48
CA PRO A 4 -30.88 43.21 -25.41
C PRO A 4 -29.57 42.64 -24.86
N LEU A 5 -28.86 43.36 -23.97
CA LEU A 5 -27.52 42.96 -23.51
C LEU A 5 -27.52 41.72 -22.60
N LYS A 6 -28.54 41.53 -21.75
CA LYS A 6 -28.56 40.44 -20.75
C LYS A 6 -28.52 39.03 -21.35
N LYS A 7 -29.15 38.79 -22.50
CA LYS A 7 -29.24 37.45 -23.12
C LYS A 7 -27.95 37.03 -23.82
N LYS A 8 -27.20 38.00 -24.38
CA LYS A 8 -25.89 37.76 -25.01
C LYS A 8 -24.78 37.54 -23.98
N ILE A 9 -24.80 38.27 -22.87
CA ILE A 9 -23.84 38.10 -21.77
C ILE A 9 -23.95 36.70 -21.16
N ASN A 10 -25.17 36.17 -20.95
CA ASN A 10 -25.36 34.80 -20.47
C ASN A 10 -24.82 33.75 -21.44
N LYS A 11 -25.07 33.88 -22.75
CA LYS A 11 -24.49 32.96 -23.75
C LYS A 11 -22.96 33.02 -23.77
N PHE A 12 -22.38 34.23 -23.69
CA PHE A 12 -20.93 34.41 -23.66
C PHE A 12 -20.29 33.77 -22.42
N ILE A 13 -20.86 33.97 -21.23
CA ILE A 13 -20.40 33.34 -19.99
C ILE A 13 -20.54 31.81 -20.09
N THR A 14 -21.63 31.28 -20.65
CA THR A 14 -21.80 29.84 -20.88
C THR A 14 -20.75 29.29 -21.84
N TRP A 15 -20.47 29.95 -22.96
CA TRP A 15 -19.42 29.52 -23.90
C TRP A 15 -18.01 29.67 -23.31
N MET A 16 -17.77 30.66 -22.46
CA MET A 16 -16.51 30.82 -21.73
C MET A 16 -16.32 29.70 -20.70
N LEU A 17 -17.37 29.35 -19.95
CA LEU A 17 -17.36 28.21 -19.01
C LEU A 17 -17.18 26.88 -19.73
N ILE A 18 -17.87 26.66 -20.86
CA ILE A 18 -17.65 25.48 -21.72
C ILE A 18 -16.21 25.48 -22.24
N GLY A 19 -15.70 26.63 -22.71
CA GLY A 19 -14.33 26.76 -23.21
C GLY A 19 -13.28 26.47 -22.14
N VAL A 20 -13.48 26.94 -20.90
CA VAL A 20 -12.60 26.63 -19.76
C VAL A 20 -12.71 25.15 -19.37
N VAL A 21 -13.91 24.57 -19.32
CA VAL A 21 -14.09 23.13 -19.05
C VAL A 21 -13.45 22.27 -20.14
N VAL A 22 -13.54 22.70 -21.39
CA VAL A 22 -12.89 22.04 -22.54
C VAL A 22 -11.37 22.19 -22.43
N LEU A 23 -10.81 23.39 -22.20
CA LEU A 23 -9.36 23.61 -22.07
C LEU A 23 -8.73 22.90 -20.87
N VAL A 24 -9.40 22.93 -19.72
CA VAL A 24 -8.98 22.20 -18.51
C VAL A 24 -9.15 20.69 -18.73
N GLY A 25 -10.24 20.25 -19.38
CA GLY A 25 -10.45 18.87 -19.78
C GLY A 25 -9.38 18.36 -20.75
N PHE A 26 -9.02 19.12 -21.78
CA PHE A 26 -8.02 18.75 -22.78
C PHE A 26 -6.62 18.55 -22.17
N ASN A 27 -6.22 19.35 -21.18
CA ASN A 27 -4.94 19.16 -20.48
C ASN A 27 -4.94 17.95 -19.52
N ILE A 28 -6.12 17.48 -19.09
CA ILE A 28 -6.27 16.26 -18.27
C ILE A 28 -6.31 14.98 -19.14
N ILE A 29 -6.57 15.13 -20.45
CA ILE A 29 -6.80 14.00 -21.37
C ILE A 29 -5.53 13.55 -22.11
N ILE A 30 -4.51 14.40 -22.28
CA ILE A 30 -3.29 14.01 -23.00
C ILE A 30 -2.44 13.13 -22.07
N PRO A 31 -2.24 11.83 -22.38
CA PRO A 31 -1.34 10.98 -21.60
C PRO A 31 0.09 11.49 -21.71
N ALA A 32 0.90 11.30 -20.67
CA ALA A 32 2.32 11.66 -20.74
C ALA A 32 3.02 10.90 -21.89
N PRO A 33 4.21 11.31 -22.35
CA PRO A 33 5.02 10.45 -23.21
C PRO A 33 5.34 9.13 -22.48
N ARG A 34 5.41 8.01 -23.23
CA ARG A 34 5.92 6.76 -22.65
C ARG A 34 7.40 6.91 -22.36
N HIS A 35 7.83 6.47 -21.20
CA HIS A 35 9.23 6.36 -20.83
C HIS A 35 9.50 4.96 -20.27
N THR A 36 10.75 4.52 -20.26
CA THR A 36 11.17 3.31 -19.56
C THR A 36 12.47 3.64 -18.85
N PRO A 37 12.58 3.40 -17.54
CA PRO A 37 13.80 3.72 -16.80
C PRO A 37 14.95 2.88 -17.32
N LYS A 38 16.18 3.39 -17.17
CA LYS A 38 17.37 2.63 -17.57
C LYS A 38 17.40 1.25 -16.92
N THR A 39 17.68 0.22 -17.70
CA THR A 39 17.86 -1.14 -17.18
C THR A 39 19.05 -1.17 -16.22
N THR A 40 18.80 -1.62 -15.00
CA THR A 40 19.80 -1.68 -13.94
C THR A 40 19.48 -2.82 -12.98
N ASN A 41 20.51 -3.38 -12.35
CA ASN A 41 20.37 -4.35 -11.28
C ASN A 41 20.04 -3.67 -9.92
N LYS A 42 20.10 -2.34 -9.85
CA LYS A 42 19.79 -1.58 -8.64
C LYS A 42 18.29 -1.39 -8.47
N ILE A 43 17.81 -1.53 -7.25
CA ILE A 43 16.46 -1.12 -6.86
C ILE A 43 16.46 0.40 -6.71
N GLN A 44 15.65 1.09 -7.51
CA GLN A 44 15.39 2.53 -7.37
C GLN A 44 13.88 2.68 -7.17
N GLY A 45 13.48 2.56 -5.90
CA GLY A 45 12.07 2.51 -5.51
C GLY A 45 11.62 3.76 -4.76
N ILE A 46 10.31 4.02 -4.80
CA ILE A 46 9.67 5.06 -3.99
C ILE A 46 8.38 4.51 -3.37
N TRP A 47 8.17 4.79 -2.09
CA TRP A 47 6.89 4.55 -1.42
C TRP A 47 5.94 5.71 -1.68
N VAL A 48 4.70 5.38 -2.03
CA VAL A 48 3.63 6.34 -2.28
C VAL A 48 2.46 6.00 -1.38
N THR A 49 2.29 6.81 -0.33
CA THR A 49 1.17 6.71 0.61
C THR A 49 -0.13 7.12 -0.07
N HIS A 50 -1.27 6.51 0.26
CA HIS A 50 -2.55 7.05 -0.20
C HIS A 50 -2.93 8.36 0.53
N ILE A 51 -2.33 8.59 1.71
CA ILE A 51 -2.46 9.83 2.48
C ILE A 51 -1.73 10.97 1.75
N GLY A 52 -2.45 12.04 1.44
CA GLY A 52 -1.89 13.25 0.82
C GLY A 52 -1.67 13.15 -0.70
N ASN A 53 -1.87 11.98 -1.31
CA ASN A 53 -1.62 11.74 -2.73
C ASN A 53 -2.92 11.52 -3.50
N ASN A 54 -3.69 12.60 -3.68
CA ASN A 54 -4.92 12.58 -4.46
C ASN A 54 -4.70 12.07 -5.90
N PHE A 55 -3.49 12.17 -6.44
CA PHE A 55 -3.19 11.70 -7.80
C PHE A 55 -3.46 10.21 -7.98
N LEU A 56 -3.31 9.38 -6.94
CA LEU A 56 -3.63 7.94 -7.01
C LEU A 56 -5.11 7.69 -7.30
N SER A 57 -5.97 8.68 -7.07
CA SER A 57 -7.40 8.63 -7.38
C SER A 57 -7.75 9.19 -8.77
N TYR A 58 -6.79 9.80 -9.48
CA TYR A 58 -6.98 10.43 -10.79
C TYR A 58 -5.94 9.93 -11.80
N THR A 59 -6.38 9.11 -12.76
CA THR A 59 -5.51 8.40 -13.71
C THR A 59 -4.54 9.31 -14.47
N GLY A 60 -5.00 10.46 -14.98
CA GLY A 60 -4.13 11.41 -15.70
C GLY A 60 -3.06 12.07 -14.83
N GLN A 61 -3.29 12.21 -13.52
CA GLN A 61 -2.26 12.71 -12.60
C GLN A 61 -1.26 11.59 -12.23
N THR A 62 -1.76 10.37 -11.99
CA THR A 62 -0.90 9.19 -11.75
C THR A 62 0.10 8.99 -12.88
N ASP A 63 -0.38 9.04 -14.12
CA ASP A 63 0.46 8.84 -15.29
C ASP A 63 1.57 9.89 -15.45
N ASN A 64 1.25 11.17 -15.23
CA ASN A 64 2.26 12.24 -15.26
C ASN A 64 3.32 12.09 -14.16
N VAL A 65 2.91 11.73 -12.93
CA VAL A 65 3.86 11.47 -11.83
C VAL A 65 4.75 10.28 -12.16
N PHE A 66 4.17 9.20 -12.70
CA PHE A 66 4.91 7.99 -13.04
C PHE A 66 5.88 8.22 -14.20
N HIS A 67 5.50 9.02 -15.18
CA HIS A 67 6.40 9.48 -16.23
C HIS A 67 7.62 10.20 -15.64
N GLN A 68 7.42 11.15 -14.73
CA GLN A 68 8.51 11.88 -14.09
C GLN A 68 9.43 10.96 -13.26
N LEU A 69 8.85 10.04 -12.48
CA LEU A 69 9.62 9.06 -11.71
C LEU A 69 10.44 8.14 -12.62
N SER A 70 9.85 7.67 -13.72
CA SER A 70 10.52 6.87 -14.73
C SER A 70 11.68 7.64 -15.39
N ALA A 71 11.48 8.92 -15.74
CA ALA A 71 12.52 9.80 -16.28
C ALA A 71 13.67 10.05 -15.30
N LEU A 72 13.38 10.05 -13.99
CA LEU A 72 14.38 10.10 -12.91
C LEU A 72 15.05 8.74 -12.64
N ASN A 73 14.73 7.70 -13.43
CA ASN A 73 15.24 6.33 -13.31
C ASN A 73 14.76 5.57 -12.06
N PHE A 74 13.66 5.99 -11.43
CA PHE A 74 12.95 5.06 -10.57
C PHE A 74 12.43 3.90 -11.41
N ASN A 75 12.51 2.69 -10.87
CA ASN A 75 12.06 1.48 -11.53
C ASN A 75 10.98 0.73 -10.76
N ARG A 76 10.65 1.19 -9.55
CA ARG A 76 9.68 0.57 -8.65
C ARG A 76 8.85 1.60 -7.91
N ILE A 77 7.57 1.29 -7.71
CA ILE A 77 6.66 2.09 -6.90
C ILE A 77 5.93 1.16 -5.93
N TYR A 78 6.00 1.47 -4.64
CA TYR A 78 5.26 0.80 -3.57
C TYR A 78 4.03 1.62 -3.24
N VAL A 79 2.88 1.18 -3.74
CA VAL A 79 1.60 1.89 -3.59
C VAL A 79 0.93 1.38 -2.32
N ASP A 80 0.66 2.28 -1.38
CA ASP A 80 -0.05 1.92 -0.16
C ASP A 80 -1.49 1.48 -0.47
N VAL A 81 -1.77 0.23 -0.14
CA VAL A 81 -3.06 -0.43 -0.38
C VAL A 81 -3.80 -0.80 0.88
N TYR A 82 -3.17 -0.72 2.06
CA TYR A 82 -3.77 -1.19 3.30
C TYR A 82 -3.28 -0.40 4.52
N ASN A 83 -4.14 0.53 4.93
CA ASN A 83 -4.01 1.33 6.15
C ASN A 83 -5.42 1.72 6.58
N GLY A 84 -5.91 1.19 7.71
CA GLY A 84 -7.30 1.44 8.15
C GLY A 84 -8.39 0.95 7.19
N GLY A 85 -8.04 0.07 6.25
CA GLY A 85 -8.89 -0.42 5.16
C GLY A 85 -8.12 -0.52 3.85
N THR A 86 -8.71 -1.17 2.86
CA THR A 86 -8.11 -1.32 1.53
C THR A 86 -8.38 -0.10 0.64
N THR A 87 -7.41 0.27 -0.20
CA THR A 87 -7.61 1.31 -1.23
C THR A 87 -8.13 0.75 -2.55
N TYR A 88 -8.03 -0.56 -2.74
CA TYR A 88 -8.60 -1.32 -3.88
C TYR A 88 -9.95 -1.97 -3.51
N PRO A 89 -10.79 -2.36 -4.48
CA PRO A 89 -12.01 -3.13 -4.21
C PRO A 89 -11.70 -4.51 -3.62
N SER A 90 -12.15 -4.74 -2.39
CA SER A 90 -11.95 -6.01 -1.67
C SER A 90 -13.29 -6.59 -1.21
N ASN A 91 -13.42 -7.92 -1.28
CA ASN A 91 -14.56 -8.65 -0.69
C ASN A 91 -14.36 -8.92 0.81
N TYR A 92 -13.16 -8.70 1.35
CA TYR A 92 -12.78 -9.11 2.70
C TYR A 92 -12.48 -7.94 3.64
N SER A 93 -11.95 -6.83 3.12
CA SER A 93 -11.63 -5.65 3.94
C SER A 93 -12.58 -4.50 3.69
N LEU A 94 -12.80 -3.69 4.72
CA LEU A 94 -13.47 -2.41 4.57
C LEU A 94 -12.65 -1.50 3.65
N LYS A 95 -13.34 -0.70 2.83
CA LYS A 95 -12.70 0.36 2.06
C LYS A 95 -12.14 1.42 3.00
N ASN A 96 -10.92 1.88 2.74
CA ASN A 96 -10.31 3.01 3.43
C ASN A 96 -11.19 4.27 3.25
N ASN A 97 -11.41 5.00 4.35
CA ASN A 97 -12.32 6.14 4.40
C ASN A 97 -11.82 7.41 3.72
N ARG A 98 -10.53 7.47 3.34
CA ARG A 98 -9.90 8.61 2.65
C ARG A 98 -9.98 8.49 1.13
N ILE A 99 -10.43 7.35 0.61
CA ILE A 99 -10.70 7.20 -0.83
C ILE A 99 -12.05 7.86 -1.14
N THR A 100 -11.98 9.04 -1.75
CA THR A 100 -13.09 10.01 -1.88
C THR A 100 -14.14 9.66 -2.93
N LEU A 101 -13.79 8.89 -3.96
CA LEU A 101 -14.70 8.58 -5.06
C LEU A 101 -15.18 7.12 -5.00
N PRO A 102 -16.51 6.87 -5.03
CA PRO A 102 -17.02 5.54 -5.31
C PRO A 102 -16.55 5.12 -6.72
N PHE A 103 -16.28 3.83 -6.93
CA PHE A 103 -15.87 3.24 -8.22
C PHE A 103 -14.43 3.47 -8.70
N THR A 104 -13.56 4.10 -7.90
CA THR A 104 -12.12 4.15 -8.22
C THR A 104 -11.38 2.90 -7.72
N ASP A 105 -10.50 2.35 -8.55
CA ASP A 105 -9.50 1.34 -8.18
C ASP A 105 -8.09 1.93 -8.40
N PRO A 106 -7.55 2.63 -7.39
CA PRO A 106 -6.23 3.24 -7.43
C PRO A 106 -5.11 2.25 -7.75
N LEU A 107 -5.20 1.00 -7.26
CA LEU A 107 -4.19 -0.02 -7.52
C LEU A 107 -4.20 -0.43 -9.01
N LYS A 108 -5.39 -0.66 -9.58
CA LYS A 108 -5.53 -0.95 -11.02
C LYS A 108 -5.00 0.19 -11.88
N ALA A 109 -5.30 1.43 -11.51
CA ALA A 109 -4.79 2.61 -12.20
C ALA A 109 -3.27 2.69 -12.12
N ALA A 110 -2.68 2.50 -10.93
CA ALA A 110 -1.24 2.50 -10.74
C ALA A 110 -0.56 1.39 -11.56
N ILE A 111 -1.09 0.16 -11.58
CA ILE A 111 -0.53 -0.93 -12.38
C ILE A 111 -0.52 -0.55 -13.86
N LYS A 112 -1.67 -0.11 -14.39
CA LYS A 112 -1.80 0.27 -15.81
C LYS A 112 -0.82 1.37 -16.21
N GLU A 113 -0.77 2.47 -15.44
CA GLU A 113 0.13 3.58 -15.78
C GLU A 113 1.59 3.24 -15.47
N GLY A 114 1.85 2.35 -14.51
CA GLY A 114 3.17 1.80 -14.21
C GLY A 114 3.75 1.02 -15.38
N GLU A 115 2.97 0.09 -15.95
CA GLU A 115 3.34 -0.65 -17.14
C GLU A 115 3.65 0.28 -18.31
N ARG A 116 2.84 1.33 -18.48
CA ARG A 116 3.02 2.34 -19.52
C ARG A 116 4.35 3.08 -19.41
N GLN A 117 4.87 3.23 -18.19
CA GLN A 117 6.11 3.94 -17.87
C GLN A 117 7.29 3.02 -17.52
N GLY A 118 7.15 1.71 -17.76
CA GLY A 118 8.20 0.71 -17.46
C GLY A 118 8.51 0.56 -15.97
N LEU A 119 7.56 0.86 -15.09
CA LEU A 119 7.69 0.81 -13.64
C LEU A 119 7.08 -0.47 -13.07
N LYS A 120 7.77 -1.05 -12.09
CA LYS A 120 7.31 -2.22 -11.35
C LYS A 120 6.44 -1.78 -10.18
N ILE A 121 5.17 -2.14 -10.20
CA ILE A 121 4.21 -1.73 -9.16
C ILE A 121 4.10 -2.81 -8.09
N TYR A 122 4.22 -2.37 -6.84
CA TYR A 122 4.04 -3.19 -5.65
C TYR A 122 2.82 -2.71 -4.86
N ALA A 123 2.00 -3.65 -4.41
CA ALA A 123 0.94 -3.40 -3.44
C ALA A 123 1.53 -3.44 -2.03
N TRP A 124 1.64 -2.28 -1.38
CA TRP A 124 2.25 -2.12 -0.06
C TRP A 124 1.20 -2.15 1.05
N TYR A 125 1.33 -3.10 1.97
CA TYR A 125 0.47 -3.26 3.14
C TYR A 125 1.17 -2.68 4.37
N GLU A 126 1.11 -1.35 4.50
CA GLU A 126 1.77 -0.56 5.55
C GLU A 126 1.42 -1.04 6.96
N HIS A 127 0.13 -1.24 7.23
CA HIS A 127 -0.34 -1.50 8.60
C HIS A 127 -0.17 -2.95 9.06
N GLY A 128 -0.11 -3.94 8.17
CA GLY A 128 -0.02 -5.35 8.57
C GLY A 128 -1.00 -5.74 9.68
N MET A 129 -0.48 -6.15 10.84
CA MET A 129 -1.26 -6.58 12.02
C MET A 129 -1.76 -5.42 12.91
N MET A 130 -1.36 -4.19 12.61
CA MET A 130 -1.62 -2.98 13.40
C MET A 130 -2.91 -2.28 12.97
N LEU A 131 -3.68 -1.80 13.96
CA LEU A 131 -4.92 -1.05 13.76
C LEU A 131 -4.91 0.25 14.58
N HIS A 132 -5.53 1.30 14.03
CA HIS A 132 -5.84 2.52 14.77
C HIS A 132 -6.88 2.26 15.89
N LEU A 133 -6.74 2.94 17.03
CA LEU A 133 -7.62 2.79 18.22
C LEU A 133 -9.12 2.91 17.89
N ASN A 134 -9.46 3.84 17.00
CA ASN A 134 -10.84 4.16 16.64
C ASN A 134 -11.30 3.51 15.33
N SER A 135 -10.55 2.55 14.79
CA SER A 135 -10.89 1.92 13.52
C SER A 135 -12.25 1.19 13.61
N LYS A 136 -13.04 1.30 12.53
CA LYS A 136 -14.32 0.56 12.42
C LYS A 136 -14.09 -0.95 12.51
N PHE A 137 -12.98 -1.41 11.94
CA PHE A 137 -12.57 -2.82 11.95
C PHE A 137 -12.38 -3.35 13.37
N ALA A 138 -11.63 -2.64 14.23
CA ALA A 138 -11.43 -3.04 15.62
C ALA A 138 -12.74 -3.07 16.44
N LYS A 139 -13.71 -2.20 16.11
CA LYS A 139 -15.04 -2.19 16.74
C LYS A 139 -15.91 -3.36 16.30
N GLN A 140 -15.75 -3.83 15.06
CA GLN A 140 -16.46 -4.99 14.52
C GLN A 140 -15.88 -6.33 15.00
N HIS A 141 -14.57 -6.37 15.25
CA HIS A 141 -13.85 -7.57 15.66
C HIS A 141 -13.06 -7.37 16.98
N PRO A 142 -13.73 -7.03 18.09
CA PRO A 142 -13.06 -6.79 19.37
C PRO A 142 -12.42 -8.07 19.96
N ASP A 143 -12.91 -9.24 19.55
CA ASP A 143 -12.42 -10.58 19.89
C ASP A 143 -11.12 -10.94 19.14
N TRP A 144 -10.81 -10.26 18.04
CA TRP A 144 -9.58 -10.48 17.28
C TRP A 144 -8.37 -9.75 17.86
N LEU A 145 -8.56 -8.91 18.88
CA LEU A 145 -7.52 -8.03 19.42
C LEU A 145 -6.70 -8.69 20.53
N LEU A 146 -5.39 -8.44 20.51
CA LEU A 146 -4.50 -8.84 21.59
C LEU A 146 -4.74 -8.02 22.86
N LYS A 147 -4.37 -8.64 23.98
CA LYS A 147 -4.25 -8.00 25.29
C LYS A 147 -2.95 -8.44 25.94
N THR A 148 -2.30 -7.56 26.66
CA THR A 148 -1.14 -7.92 27.49
C THR A 148 -1.59 -8.79 28.68
N SER A 149 -0.64 -9.36 29.41
CA SER A 149 -0.93 -10.10 30.65
C SER A 149 -1.58 -9.24 31.73
N THR A 150 -1.41 -7.91 31.68
CA THR A 150 -2.05 -6.94 32.58
C THR A 150 -3.41 -6.45 32.07
N GLY A 151 -3.84 -6.93 30.88
CA GLY A 151 -5.13 -6.57 30.28
C GLY A 151 -5.11 -5.32 29.40
N GLU A 152 -3.95 -4.73 29.14
CA GLU A 152 -3.80 -3.57 28.25
C GLU A 152 -4.04 -3.99 26.79
N LYS A 153 -4.84 -3.21 26.06
CA LYS A 153 -5.25 -3.51 24.68
C LYS A 153 -4.41 -2.82 23.62
N ALA A 154 -3.70 -1.76 24.00
CA ALA A 154 -2.99 -0.89 23.07
C ALA A 154 -1.53 -0.77 23.46
N ILE A 155 -0.65 -0.72 22.47
CA ILE A 155 0.77 -0.40 22.63
C ILE A 155 1.08 0.75 21.70
N ASP A 156 1.71 1.80 22.23
CA ASP A 156 2.06 3.01 21.49
C ASP A 156 0.88 3.64 20.73
N GLN A 157 -0.30 3.67 21.37
CA GLN A 157 -1.57 4.13 20.77
C GLN A 157 -2.07 3.31 19.57
N HIS A 158 -1.65 2.05 19.45
CA HIS A 158 -2.13 1.14 18.41
C HIS A 158 -2.70 -0.15 18.99
N LEU A 159 -3.72 -0.69 18.33
CA LEU A 159 -4.26 -2.02 18.59
C LEU A 159 -3.58 -3.03 17.67
N TRP A 160 -3.54 -4.29 18.08
CA TRP A 160 -2.86 -5.34 17.33
C TRP A 160 -3.74 -6.58 17.23
N LEU A 161 -3.83 -7.14 16.02
CA LEU A 161 -4.57 -8.36 15.75
C LEU A 161 -3.85 -9.57 16.36
N ASN A 162 -4.62 -10.54 16.84
CA ASN A 162 -4.08 -11.78 17.40
C ASN A 162 -3.74 -12.78 16.28
N PRO A 163 -2.44 -13.05 16.03
CA PRO A 163 -2.05 -13.98 14.96
C PRO A 163 -2.46 -15.43 15.24
N ASN A 164 -2.81 -15.79 16.48
CA ASN A 164 -3.31 -17.13 16.80
C ASN A 164 -4.80 -17.30 16.45
N GLN A 165 -5.54 -16.22 16.18
CA GLN A 165 -6.95 -16.31 15.81
C GLN A 165 -7.08 -16.84 14.37
N PRO A 166 -7.77 -17.97 14.14
CA PRO A 166 -7.91 -18.55 12.80
C PRO A 166 -8.52 -17.58 11.78
N ASP A 167 -9.52 -16.79 12.20
CA ASP A 167 -10.17 -15.82 11.31
C ASP A 167 -9.24 -14.68 10.88
N VAL A 168 -8.32 -14.25 11.77
CA VAL A 168 -7.27 -13.27 11.43
C VAL A 168 -6.33 -13.86 10.39
N GLN A 169 -5.90 -15.12 10.56
CA GLN A 169 -5.05 -15.79 9.58
C GLN A 169 -5.74 -15.88 8.22
N GLN A 170 -7.01 -16.32 8.21
CA GLN A 170 -7.79 -16.47 6.98
C GLN A 170 -8.06 -15.12 6.30
N TYR A 171 -8.29 -14.06 7.08
CA TYR A 171 -8.46 -12.70 6.56
C TYR A 171 -7.25 -12.26 5.73
N PHE A 172 -6.03 -12.41 6.24
CA PHE A 172 -4.82 -12.03 5.49
C PHE A 172 -4.54 -12.96 4.30
N ILE A 173 -4.78 -14.27 4.44
CA ILE A 173 -4.66 -15.21 3.31
C ILE A 173 -5.61 -14.78 2.18
N ASN A 174 -6.86 -14.47 2.51
CA ASN A 174 -7.86 -14.02 1.56
C ASN A 174 -7.45 -12.69 0.91
N LEU A 175 -6.97 -11.71 1.67
CA LEU A 175 -6.55 -10.41 1.11
C LEU A 175 -5.39 -10.53 0.13
N PHE A 176 -4.34 -11.27 0.50
CA PHE A 176 -3.16 -11.39 -0.35
C PHE A 176 -3.43 -12.26 -1.59
N THR A 177 -4.24 -13.31 -1.46
CA THR A 177 -4.65 -14.11 -2.63
C THR A 177 -5.64 -13.39 -3.53
N GLU A 178 -6.52 -12.55 -2.98
CA GLU A 178 -7.42 -11.68 -3.76
C GLU A 178 -6.62 -10.71 -4.63
N VAL A 179 -5.61 -10.04 -4.07
CA VAL A 179 -4.74 -9.14 -4.86
C VAL A 179 -3.92 -9.92 -5.90
N ALA A 180 -3.33 -11.05 -5.51
CA ALA A 180 -2.58 -11.88 -6.45
C ALA A 180 -3.43 -12.36 -7.64
N LYS A 181 -4.71 -12.64 -7.42
CA LYS A 181 -5.67 -13.11 -8.45
C LYS A 181 -6.20 -11.97 -9.31
N ASN A 182 -6.59 -10.86 -8.69
CA ASN A 182 -7.31 -9.79 -9.39
C ASN A 182 -6.38 -8.87 -10.19
N TYR A 183 -5.08 -8.88 -9.89
CA TYR A 183 -4.07 -8.01 -10.50
C TYR A 183 -2.91 -8.82 -11.10
N PRO A 184 -3.10 -9.51 -12.24
CA PRO A 184 -2.07 -10.39 -12.81
C PRO A 184 -0.79 -9.67 -13.23
N ASN A 185 -0.89 -8.36 -13.52
CA ASN A 185 0.24 -7.51 -13.92
C ASN A 185 0.93 -6.82 -12.72
N LEU A 186 0.49 -7.08 -11.48
CA LEU A 186 1.17 -6.59 -10.29
C LEU A 186 2.54 -7.26 -10.19
N TYR A 187 3.58 -6.48 -9.91
CA TYR A 187 4.94 -7.01 -9.82
C TYR A 187 5.22 -7.68 -8.48
N GLY A 188 4.65 -7.16 -7.40
CA GLY A 188 4.77 -7.78 -6.08
C GLY A 188 3.83 -7.23 -5.02
N ILE A 189 3.83 -7.90 -3.87
CA ILE A 189 3.24 -7.44 -2.62
C ILE A 189 4.40 -7.07 -1.70
N GLN A 190 4.31 -5.92 -1.01
CA GLN A 190 5.25 -5.57 0.04
C GLN A 190 4.56 -5.51 1.39
N LEU A 191 5.10 -6.27 2.34
CA LEU A 191 4.77 -6.19 3.76
C LEU A 191 5.69 -5.17 4.43
N ASP A 192 5.24 -4.59 5.55
CA ASP A 192 6.02 -3.58 6.28
C ASP A 192 6.54 -4.08 7.64
N ASP A 193 7.16 -3.20 8.41
CA ASP A 193 7.59 -3.43 9.78
C ASP A 193 6.43 -3.75 10.76
N HIS A 194 5.20 -3.34 10.43
CA HIS A 194 3.98 -3.74 11.15
C HIS A 194 3.48 -5.16 10.83
N TRP A 195 4.13 -5.90 9.92
CA TRP A 195 3.93 -7.34 9.78
C TRP A 195 4.69 -8.10 10.89
N GLY A 196 4.24 -7.88 12.12
CA GLY A 196 4.83 -8.34 13.37
C GLY A 196 3.87 -8.07 14.54
N ILE A 197 4.29 -8.36 15.77
CA ILE A 197 3.53 -8.12 16.99
C ILE A 197 4.46 -7.60 18.08
N PRO A 198 4.15 -6.46 18.73
CA PRO A 198 4.93 -5.93 19.84
C PRO A 198 5.14 -6.99 20.93
N THR A 199 6.38 -7.18 21.36
CA THR A 199 6.72 -8.20 22.35
C THR A 199 6.08 -7.96 23.72
N GLN A 200 5.55 -6.75 23.97
CA GLN A 200 4.71 -6.45 25.13
C GLN A 200 3.43 -7.33 25.18
N PHE A 201 2.95 -7.85 24.04
CA PHE A 201 1.87 -8.84 23.98
C PHE A 201 2.36 -10.30 24.13
N GLY A 202 3.64 -10.50 24.46
CA GLY A 202 4.31 -11.80 24.45
C GLY A 202 5.09 -12.05 23.15
N ASN A 203 5.87 -13.13 23.13
CA ASN A 203 6.64 -13.52 21.94
C ASN A 203 5.74 -14.30 20.95
N HIS A 204 5.42 -13.67 19.83
CA HIS A 204 4.58 -14.25 18.76
C HIS A 204 5.41 -14.68 17.53
N ALA A 205 6.73 -14.77 17.64
CA ALA A 205 7.59 -14.97 16.47
C ALA A 205 7.31 -16.29 15.74
N ARG A 206 7.00 -17.36 16.47
CA ARG A 206 6.63 -18.65 15.88
C ARG A 206 5.35 -18.55 15.06
N VAL A 207 4.27 -18.02 15.66
CA VAL A 207 2.97 -17.93 14.96
C VAL A 207 3.03 -16.97 13.77
N MET A 208 3.76 -15.84 13.88
CA MET A 208 3.99 -14.95 12.74
C MET A 208 4.77 -15.62 11.61
N THR A 209 5.73 -16.49 11.94
CA THR A 209 6.46 -17.29 10.94
C THR A 209 5.54 -18.27 10.23
N GLU A 210 4.69 -18.98 10.97
CA GLU A 210 3.71 -19.90 10.37
C GLU A 210 2.69 -19.17 9.49
N LEU A 211 2.18 -18.02 9.94
CA LEU A 211 1.26 -17.21 9.15
C LEU A 211 1.93 -16.72 7.84
N THR A 212 3.15 -16.21 7.94
CA THR A 212 3.93 -15.78 6.76
C THR A 212 4.15 -16.95 5.78
N ARG A 213 4.44 -18.16 6.28
CA ARG A 213 4.56 -19.36 5.44
C ARG A 213 3.25 -19.69 4.71
N LYS A 214 2.12 -19.69 5.42
CA LYS A 214 0.79 -19.96 4.83
C LYS A 214 0.47 -18.96 3.72
N ILE A 215 0.73 -17.67 3.97
CA ILE A 215 0.51 -16.61 2.99
C ILE A 215 1.41 -16.79 1.78
N TYR A 216 2.71 -17.02 2.00
CA TYR A 216 3.66 -17.24 0.90
C TYR A 216 3.20 -18.39 0.00
N GLN A 217 2.86 -19.53 0.58
CA GLN A 217 2.37 -20.70 -0.16
C GLN A 217 1.06 -20.40 -0.92
N ALA A 218 0.10 -19.76 -0.27
CA ALA A 218 -1.19 -19.44 -0.88
C ALA A 218 -1.04 -18.44 -2.05
N VAL A 219 -0.23 -17.39 -1.87
CA VAL A 219 0.05 -16.41 -2.92
C VAL A 219 0.79 -17.05 -4.09
N LYS A 220 1.85 -17.83 -3.84
CA LYS A 220 2.62 -18.49 -4.91
C LYS A 220 1.80 -19.54 -5.66
N THR A 221 0.80 -20.15 -5.01
CA THR A 221 -0.16 -21.04 -5.68
C THR A 221 -1.04 -20.27 -6.68
N VAL A 222 -1.43 -19.04 -6.34
CA VAL A 222 -2.25 -18.18 -7.22
C VAL A 222 -1.41 -17.54 -8.33
N ASN A 223 -0.24 -17.00 -7.97
CA ASN A 223 0.68 -16.35 -8.89
C ASN A 223 2.13 -16.64 -8.49
N PRO A 224 2.79 -17.64 -9.11
CA PRO A 224 4.16 -18.03 -8.73
C PRO A 224 5.21 -16.96 -9.03
N ASN A 225 4.91 -16.04 -9.95
CA ASN A 225 5.82 -14.96 -10.36
C ASN A 225 5.71 -13.72 -9.48
N LEU A 226 4.67 -13.61 -8.65
CA LEU A 226 4.46 -12.44 -7.81
C LEU A 226 5.50 -12.37 -6.69
N ILE A 227 6.24 -11.27 -6.61
CA ILE A 227 7.27 -11.07 -5.58
C ILE A 227 6.62 -10.80 -4.23
N ILE A 228 7.08 -11.46 -3.17
CA ILE A 228 6.76 -11.12 -1.78
C ILE A 228 7.96 -10.40 -1.18
N SER A 229 7.81 -9.08 -1.04
CA SER A 229 8.79 -8.15 -0.49
C SER A 229 8.47 -7.81 0.97
N LEU A 230 9.47 -7.44 1.75
CA LEU A 230 9.32 -6.96 3.13
C LEU A 230 10.18 -5.72 3.34
N SER A 231 9.63 -4.72 4.04
CA SER A 231 10.34 -3.52 4.46
C SER A 231 10.49 -3.46 5.99
N PRO A 232 11.41 -4.22 6.62
CA PRO A 232 11.49 -4.30 8.07
C PRO A 232 12.53 -3.33 8.65
N ASN A 233 12.50 -3.16 9.97
CA ASN A 233 13.64 -2.62 10.72
C ASN A 233 14.82 -3.63 10.76
N SER A 234 15.92 -3.29 11.45
CA SER A 234 17.07 -4.20 11.61
C SER A 234 16.65 -5.55 12.20
N PRO A 235 17.31 -6.69 11.87
CA PRO A 235 16.86 -8.02 12.29
C PRO A 235 16.67 -8.14 13.81
N SER A 236 17.63 -7.54 14.51
CA SER A 236 17.72 -7.50 15.96
C SER A 236 16.55 -6.73 16.59
N PHE A 237 16.26 -5.52 16.08
CA PHE A 237 15.15 -4.70 16.54
C PHE A 237 13.80 -5.35 16.21
N SER A 238 13.59 -5.75 14.94
CA SER A 238 12.36 -6.41 14.48
C SER A 238 12.00 -7.63 15.33
N TYR A 239 12.97 -8.49 15.65
CA TYR A 239 12.72 -9.66 16.49
C TYR A 239 12.39 -9.27 17.94
N ARG A 240 13.24 -8.44 18.57
CA ARG A 240 13.13 -8.12 20.00
C ARG A 240 11.96 -7.21 20.34
N LYS A 241 11.52 -6.36 19.42
CA LYS A 241 10.45 -5.40 19.66
C LYS A 241 9.13 -5.83 19.05
N TYR A 242 9.16 -6.53 17.91
CA TYR A 242 7.95 -6.81 17.13
C TYR A 242 7.77 -8.28 16.78
N SER A 243 8.44 -9.22 17.46
CA SER A 243 8.30 -10.66 17.16
C SER A 243 8.48 -11.00 15.67
N GLN A 244 9.17 -10.15 14.91
CA GLN A 244 9.27 -10.23 13.45
C GLN A 244 10.63 -10.86 13.10
N ASN A 245 10.66 -12.19 12.96
CA ASN A 245 11.87 -12.95 12.68
C ASN A 245 12.21 -12.99 11.17
N TRP A 246 12.31 -11.83 10.54
CA TRP A 246 12.39 -11.75 9.08
C TRP A 246 13.66 -12.34 8.49
N LEU A 247 14.79 -12.31 9.21
CA LEU A 247 16.03 -12.93 8.72
C LEU A 247 15.87 -14.45 8.64
N TYR A 248 15.11 -15.06 9.56
CA TYR A 248 14.73 -16.46 9.44
C TYR A 248 13.81 -16.68 8.24
N TRP A 249 12.83 -15.80 8.00
CA TRP A 249 11.92 -15.92 6.85
C TRP A 249 12.66 -15.90 5.50
N VAL A 250 13.66 -15.03 5.35
CA VAL A 250 14.54 -14.99 4.17
C VAL A 250 15.30 -16.32 4.01
N ARG A 251 15.90 -16.84 5.09
CA ARG A 251 16.63 -18.13 5.06
C ARG A 251 15.73 -19.32 4.74
N GLN A 252 14.43 -19.20 4.97
CA GLN A 252 13.43 -20.22 4.65
C GLN A 252 12.79 -20.02 3.26
N GLY A 253 13.21 -19.00 2.50
CA GLY A 253 12.64 -18.70 1.19
C GLY A 253 11.19 -18.21 1.26
N LEU A 254 10.79 -17.56 2.36
CA LEU A 254 9.43 -17.03 2.55
C LEU A 254 9.31 -15.55 2.16
N ILE A 255 10.42 -14.90 1.82
CA ILE A 255 10.50 -13.50 1.40
C ILE A 255 11.50 -13.45 0.24
N ASP A 256 11.07 -12.94 -0.90
CA ASP A 256 11.85 -12.85 -2.13
C ASP A 256 12.76 -11.61 -2.15
N GLU A 257 12.34 -10.54 -1.45
CA GLU A 257 13.00 -9.25 -1.45
C GLU A 257 12.91 -8.56 -0.09
N VAL A 258 13.99 -7.93 0.37
CA VAL A 258 14.01 -7.17 1.62
C VAL A 258 14.56 -5.77 1.38
N ILE A 259 13.88 -4.77 1.92
CA ILE A 259 14.29 -3.36 1.91
C ILE A 259 14.36 -2.87 3.35
N VAL A 260 15.53 -2.96 3.97
CA VAL A 260 15.67 -2.62 5.39
C VAL A 260 15.51 -1.11 5.60
N GLN A 261 14.65 -0.72 6.54
CA GLN A 261 14.40 0.66 6.94
C GLN A 261 15.60 1.22 7.73
N ILE A 262 16.53 1.87 7.03
CA ILE A 262 17.68 2.55 7.65
C ILE A 262 17.38 4.04 7.74
N TYR A 263 16.60 4.41 8.76
CA TYR A 263 16.22 5.81 9.03
C TYR A 263 17.01 6.38 10.22
N ARG A 264 18.33 6.20 10.19
CA ARG A 264 19.27 6.64 11.22
C ARG A 264 20.45 7.35 10.57
N LYS A 265 21.11 8.24 11.31
CA LYS A 265 22.22 9.03 10.77
C LYS A 265 23.49 8.20 10.62
N THR A 266 23.69 7.21 11.49
CA THR A 266 24.92 6.40 11.52
C THR A 266 24.61 4.91 11.60
N SER A 267 25.54 4.07 11.11
CA SER A 267 25.44 2.61 11.24
C SER A 267 25.41 2.16 12.70
N GLN A 268 26.09 2.89 13.60
CA GLN A 268 26.07 2.59 15.03
C GLN A 268 24.69 2.79 15.64
N GLU A 269 23.96 3.83 15.23
CA GLU A 269 22.57 4.06 15.66
C GLU A 269 21.63 2.93 15.22
N VAL A 270 21.86 2.33 14.04
CA VAL A 270 21.07 1.17 13.56
C VAL A 270 21.35 -0.08 14.41
N ILE A 271 22.61 -0.27 14.81
CA ILE A 271 23.04 -1.41 15.63
C ILE A 271 22.51 -1.30 17.07
N ASN A 272 22.46 -0.07 17.60
CA ASN A 272 22.10 0.19 18.99
C ASN A 272 20.58 0.21 19.27
N THR A 273 19.74 -0.01 18.25
CA THR A 273 18.27 -0.17 18.38
C THR A 273 17.86 -1.51 18.99
#